data_AF-A0A1Y6BL55-F1
#
_entry.id   AF-A0A1Y6BL55-F1
#
_cell.length_a   1.000
_cell.length_b   1.000
_cell.length_c   1.000
_cell.angle_alpha   90.00
_cell.angle_beta   90.00
_cell.angle_gamma   90.00
#
_symmetry.space_group_name_H-M   'P 1'
#
loop_
_entity.id
_entity.type
_entity.pdbx_description
1 polymer ?
#
loop_
_entity_poly.entity_id
_entity_poly.type
_entity_poly.pdbx_seq_one_letter_code
_entity_poly.pdbx_strand_id
1 'polypeptide(L)'
;MLNKGLPVLLAISLGACVTPNLEPQMPEGYEKPVSKTPQKQPGAELEAEPMAQQVPAVDCHPLTGPLADLPAFVAEKSVMIGEFLKTCNMPDGTPGYVKGSPWTAMGFPCSGGRGVVDWKGSAYMPKLIIFNFKNSCPMRYTDQRQLEEDLKQLIEFPEESRLIAYYPFSVVYWEVVGFRDADVGFRMELFSGPARKEVWPRFQAYKPIPVKLFGRENALVKTEHFYEVDGSITKDGEEDFIFKVERVKVLSEEEVENVKRRCEGLKPRRNCQQLFRT
;
A
#
# COMPACT_ATOMS: atom_id res chain seq x y z
N MET A 1 28.75 38.19 46.47
CA MET A 1 29.74 37.49 45.61
C MET A 1 29.15 37.42 44.21
N LEU A 2 29.64 38.27 43.30
CA LEU A 2 29.19 38.34 41.90
C LEU A 2 29.95 37.28 41.09
N ASN A 3 29.22 36.39 40.42
CA ASN A 3 29.81 35.49 39.42
C ASN A 3 29.41 35.99 38.03
N LYS A 4 30.37 36.59 37.32
CA LYS A 4 30.26 37.04 35.93
C LYS A 4 30.77 35.91 35.03
N GLY A 5 29.87 35.22 34.32
CA GLY A 5 30.19 34.22 33.31
C GLY A 5 30.00 34.77 31.90
N LEU A 6 31.08 34.72 31.11
CA LEU A 6 31.23 35.16 29.71
C LEU A 6 30.18 34.62 28.74
N PRO A 7 29.78 35.39 27.69
CA PRO A 7 29.15 34.83 26.51
C PRO A 7 30.20 34.32 25.51
N VAL A 8 30.09 33.04 25.12
CA VAL A 8 30.84 32.43 24.02
C VAL A 8 30.10 32.72 22.71
N LEU A 9 30.70 33.54 21.85
CA LEU A 9 30.24 33.79 20.48
C LEU A 9 30.72 32.64 19.59
N LEU A 10 29.78 31.77 19.19
CA LEU A 10 30.01 30.75 18.17
C LEU A 10 29.78 31.39 16.78
N ALA A 11 30.86 31.62 16.03
CA ALA A 11 30.80 32.02 14.63
C ALA A 11 30.61 30.77 13.76
N ILE A 12 29.41 30.58 13.23
CA ILE A 12 29.11 29.51 12.25
C ILE A 12 29.36 30.08 10.85
N SER A 13 30.44 29.62 10.23
CA SER A 13 30.77 29.88 8.82
C SER A 13 29.86 29.07 7.90
N LEU A 14 28.99 29.75 7.16
CA LEU A 14 28.21 29.20 6.05
C LEU A 14 29.13 28.96 4.84
N GLY A 15 29.57 27.72 4.66
CA GLY A 15 30.19 27.26 3.41
C GLY A 15 29.10 26.89 2.41
N ALA A 16 28.92 27.72 1.38
CA ALA A 16 28.07 27.41 0.24
C ALA A 16 28.82 26.46 -0.71
N CYS A 17 28.44 25.17 -0.72
CA CYS A 17 28.87 24.25 -1.76
C CYS A 17 28.10 24.55 -3.04
N VAL A 18 28.78 25.17 -4.01
CA VAL A 18 28.31 25.30 -5.39
C VAL A 18 28.62 23.99 -6.11
N THR A 19 27.61 23.17 -6.38
CA THR A 19 27.75 22.01 -7.27
C THR A 19 27.66 22.47 -8.73
N PRO A 20 28.65 22.18 -9.58
CA PRO A 20 28.54 22.45 -11.01
C PRO A 20 27.50 21.53 -11.65
N ASN A 21 26.67 22.14 -12.48
CA ASN A 21 25.63 21.52 -13.29
C ASN A 21 26.31 20.68 -14.39
N LEU A 22 26.31 19.36 -14.24
CA LEU A 22 26.75 18.42 -15.28
C LEU A 22 25.54 18.08 -16.16
N GLU A 23 25.47 18.71 -17.32
CA GLU A 23 24.59 18.27 -18.41
C GLU A 23 25.08 16.90 -18.92
N PRO A 24 24.20 15.88 -18.97
CA PRO A 24 24.55 14.61 -19.58
C PRO A 24 24.63 14.76 -21.10
N GLN A 25 25.85 14.72 -21.65
CA GLN A 25 26.07 14.53 -23.08
C GLN A 25 25.74 13.09 -23.45
N MET A 26 24.72 12.93 -24.30
CA MET A 26 24.46 11.65 -24.98
C MET A 26 25.53 11.42 -26.06
N PRO A 27 26.14 10.22 -26.14
CA PRO A 27 27.03 9.90 -27.23
C PRO A 27 26.24 9.77 -28.55
N GLU A 28 26.64 10.56 -29.54
CA GLU A 28 26.30 10.36 -30.96
C GLU A 28 26.92 9.04 -31.43
N GLY A 29 26.09 8.11 -31.95
CA GLY A 29 26.62 6.87 -32.52
C GLY A 29 25.67 5.67 -32.60
N TYR A 30 24.35 5.84 -32.59
CA TYR A 30 23.44 4.72 -32.86
C TYR A 30 23.27 4.52 -34.38
N GLU A 31 24.11 3.67 -34.95
CA GLU A 31 23.91 3.12 -36.29
C GLU A 31 22.65 2.22 -36.33
N LYS A 32 21.78 2.47 -37.31
CA LYS A 32 20.58 1.66 -37.56
C LYS A 32 20.97 0.24 -37.96
N PRO A 33 20.42 -0.82 -37.34
CA PRO A 33 20.55 -2.17 -37.86
C PRO A 33 19.84 -2.29 -39.21
N VAL A 34 20.61 -2.69 -40.23
CA VAL A 34 20.15 -3.03 -41.56
C VAL A 34 19.18 -4.21 -41.48
N SER A 35 17.92 -3.96 -41.84
CA SER A 35 16.89 -4.97 -42.01
C SER A 35 17.28 -5.92 -43.14
N LYS A 36 17.67 -7.16 -42.80
CA LYS A 36 17.78 -8.26 -43.75
C LYS A 36 16.49 -9.06 -43.72
N THR A 37 15.71 -8.93 -44.79
CA THR A 37 14.54 -9.74 -45.09
C THR A 37 14.96 -11.23 -45.17
N PRO A 38 14.37 -12.14 -44.38
CA PRO A 38 14.64 -13.57 -44.53
C PRO A 38 14.00 -14.09 -45.82
N GLN A 39 14.83 -14.69 -46.68
CA GLN A 39 14.38 -15.48 -47.83
C GLN A 39 13.58 -16.70 -47.34
N LYS A 40 12.37 -16.84 -47.87
CA LYS A 40 11.45 -17.96 -47.65
C LYS A 40 11.95 -19.17 -48.46
N GLN A 41 12.52 -20.17 -47.79
CA GLN A 41 12.74 -21.50 -48.38
C GLN A 41 11.41 -22.28 -48.37
N PRO A 42 11.04 -22.96 -49.47
CA PRO A 42 9.95 -23.92 -49.48
C PRO A 42 10.50 -25.24 -48.91
N GLY A 43 10.27 -25.45 -47.61
CA GLY A 43 10.59 -26.68 -46.90
C GLY A 43 9.32 -27.52 -46.72
N ALA A 44 9.46 -28.81 -46.99
CA ALA A 44 8.41 -29.83 -47.04
C ALA A 44 7.44 -29.82 -45.85
N GLU A 45 6.17 -29.99 -46.17
CA GLU A 45 5.07 -30.28 -45.26
C GLU A 45 5.27 -31.68 -44.68
N LEU A 46 5.93 -31.75 -43.53
CA LEU A 46 5.88 -32.90 -42.63
C LEU A 46 4.59 -32.77 -41.83
N GLU A 47 3.63 -33.63 -42.12
CA GLU A 47 2.50 -33.93 -41.23
C GLU A 47 3.07 -34.43 -39.90
N ALA A 48 3.33 -33.49 -38.98
CA ALA A 48 3.54 -33.82 -37.59
C ALA A 48 2.15 -34.12 -37.01
N GLU A 49 1.89 -35.40 -36.73
CA GLU A 49 0.80 -35.79 -35.85
C GLU A 49 0.88 -34.92 -34.58
N PRO A 50 -0.23 -34.32 -34.14
CA PRO A 50 -0.24 -33.57 -32.89
C PRO A 50 0.00 -34.60 -31.78
N MET A 51 1.27 -34.76 -31.38
CA MET A 51 1.59 -35.38 -30.12
C MET A 51 0.87 -34.55 -29.07
N ALA A 52 -0.24 -35.08 -28.56
CA ALA A 52 -0.88 -34.59 -27.37
C ALA A 52 0.18 -34.64 -26.28
N GLN A 53 0.88 -33.52 -26.06
CA GLN A 53 1.66 -33.30 -24.86
C GLN A 53 0.67 -33.48 -23.73
N GLN A 54 0.76 -34.62 -23.04
CA GLN A 54 0.06 -34.83 -21.78
C GLN A 54 0.55 -33.72 -20.86
N VAL A 55 -0.26 -32.67 -20.73
CA VAL A 55 -0.05 -31.63 -19.73
C VAL A 55 0.01 -32.40 -18.41
N PRO A 56 1.13 -32.35 -17.68
CA PRO A 56 1.24 -33.08 -16.42
C PRO A 56 0.04 -32.69 -15.57
N ALA A 57 -0.66 -33.70 -15.03
CA ALA A 57 -1.80 -33.48 -14.16
C ALA A 57 -1.35 -32.58 -13.02
N VAL A 58 -1.73 -31.30 -13.09
CA VAL A 58 -1.41 -30.33 -12.06
C VAL A 58 -2.28 -30.71 -10.87
N ASP A 59 -1.63 -31.15 -9.79
CA ASP A 59 -2.28 -31.48 -8.53
C ASP A 59 -2.88 -30.20 -7.93
N CYS A 60 -4.14 -29.96 -8.27
CA CYS A 60 -4.89 -28.76 -7.94
C CYS A 60 -5.74 -29.01 -6.70
N HIS A 61 -5.60 -28.14 -5.71
CA HIS A 61 -6.29 -28.25 -4.43
C HIS A 61 -7.26 -27.09 -4.26
N PRO A 62 -8.46 -27.33 -3.70
CA PRO A 62 -9.43 -26.27 -3.50
C PRO A 62 -8.97 -25.32 -2.39
N LEU A 63 -9.27 -24.04 -2.55
CA LEU A 63 -9.18 -23.08 -1.45
C LEU A 63 -10.37 -23.26 -0.50
N THR A 64 -10.12 -23.26 0.81
CA THR A 64 -11.14 -23.51 1.83
C THR A 64 -11.17 -22.44 2.90
N GLY A 65 -12.30 -22.35 3.62
CA GLY A 65 -12.46 -21.45 4.75
C GLY A 65 -12.23 -19.99 4.36
N PRO A 66 -11.48 -19.21 5.17
CA PRO A 66 -11.17 -17.81 4.86
C PRO A 66 -10.41 -17.59 3.55
N LEU A 67 -9.77 -18.62 3.00
CA LEU A 67 -9.01 -18.54 1.75
C LEU A 67 -9.86 -18.79 0.51
N ALA A 68 -11.12 -19.22 0.66
CA ALA A 68 -12.01 -19.50 -0.48
C ALA A 68 -12.24 -18.25 -1.36
N ASP A 69 -12.27 -17.07 -0.72
CA ASP A 69 -12.51 -15.79 -1.38
C ASP A 69 -11.27 -14.88 -1.25
N LEU A 70 -10.24 -15.15 -2.06
CA LEU A 70 -9.07 -14.27 -2.15
C LEU A 70 -9.35 -13.03 -3.04
N PRO A 71 -8.81 -11.85 -2.70
CA PRO A 71 -8.06 -11.53 -1.49
C PRO A 71 -8.91 -11.60 -0.21
N ALA A 72 -8.34 -12.10 0.90
CA ALA A 72 -9.05 -12.32 2.17
C ALA A 72 -8.51 -11.47 3.34
N PHE A 73 -9.40 -10.77 4.05
CA PHE A 73 -9.01 -9.97 5.23
C PHE A 73 -9.09 -10.77 6.52
N VAL A 74 -7.97 -10.86 7.25
CA VAL A 74 -7.86 -11.51 8.55
C VAL A 74 -7.89 -10.45 9.65
N ALA A 75 -9.10 -10.10 10.11
CA ALA A 75 -9.32 -8.97 11.02
C ALA A 75 -8.49 -9.04 12.31
N GLU A 76 -8.39 -10.22 12.94
CA GLU A 76 -7.64 -10.42 14.19
C GLU A 76 -6.18 -10.02 14.06
N LYS A 77 -5.58 -10.27 12.88
CA LYS A 77 -4.18 -9.98 12.58
C LYS A 77 -4.01 -8.69 11.77
N SER A 78 -5.09 -8.03 11.37
CA SER A 78 -5.07 -6.81 10.54
C SER A 78 -4.20 -6.98 9.29
N VAL A 79 -4.37 -8.09 8.58
CA VAL A 79 -3.59 -8.46 7.40
C VAL A 79 -4.55 -8.87 6.29
N MET A 80 -4.23 -8.48 5.05
CA MET A 80 -4.88 -8.97 3.85
C MET A 80 -4.03 -10.09 3.25
N ILE A 81 -4.61 -11.26 3.02
CA ILE A 81 -3.98 -12.33 2.24
C ILE A 81 -4.32 -12.05 0.78
N GLY A 82 -3.29 -11.93 -0.07
CA GLY A 82 -3.42 -11.56 -1.47
C GLY A 82 -3.78 -12.76 -2.34
N GLU A 83 -2.77 -13.35 -2.98
CA GLU A 83 -2.96 -14.51 -3.87
C GLU A 83 -1.90 -15.60 -3.61
N PHE A 84 -2.19 -16.81 -4.10
CA PHE A 84 -1.18 -17.85 -4.30
C PHE A 84 -0.51 -17.65 -5.66
N LEU A 85 0.82 -17.71 -5.75
CA LEU A 85 1.52 -17.45 -7.02
C LEU A 85 1.33 -18.54 -8.08
N LYS A 86 0.98 -19.76 -7.66
CA LYS A 86 0.64 -20.88 -8.55
C LYS A 86 -0.82 -21.27 -8.33
N THR A 87 -1.70 -20.55 -9.00
CA THR A 87 -3.12 -20.89 -9.06
C THR A 87 -3.39 -21.96 -10.12
N CYS A 88 -4.49 -22.66 -9.95
CA CYS A 88 -5.04 -23.62 -10.91
C CYS A 88 -6.57 -23.56 -10.85
N ASN A 89 -7.25 -24.17 -11.82
CA ASN A 89 -8.70 -24.32 -11.77
C ASN A 89 -9.05 -25.77 -11.48
N MET A 90 -9.96 -25.98 -10.56
CA MET A 90 -10.55 -27.28 -10.27
C MET A 90 -11.41 -27.74 -11.46
N PRO A 91 -11.77 -29.04 -11.55
CA PRO A 91 -12.60 -29.55 -12.65
C PRO A 91 -13.97 -28.88 -12.80
N ASP A 92 -14.50 -28.30 -11.73
CA ASP A 92 -15.76 -27.54 -11.70
C ASP A 92 -15.60 -26.05 -12.07
N GLY A 93 -14.37 -25.63 -12.40
CA GLY A 93 -14.03 -24.25 -12.75
C GLY A 93 -13.74 -23.34 -11.56
N THR A 94 -13.82 -23.83 -10.32
CA THR A 94 -13.49 -23.03 -9.13
C THR A 94 -11.98 -22.80 -9.01
N PRO A 95 -11.55 -21.65 -8.46
CA PRO A 95 -10.13 -21.38 -8.27
C PRO A 95 -9.55 -22.30 -7.18
N GLY A 96 -8.35 -22.80 -7.46
CA GLY A 96 -7.54 -23.62 -6.56
C GLY A 96 -6.07 -23.20 -6.60
N TYR A 97 -5.23 -23.98 -5.92
CA TYR A 97 -3.80 -23.75 -5.85
C TYR A 97 -3.01 -25.05 -6.06
N VAL A 98 -1.76 -24.91 -6.50
CA VAL A 98 -0.82 -26.03 -6.62
C VAL A 98 -0.12 -26.25 -5.28
N LYS A 99 0.03 -27.50 -4.83
CA LYS A 99 0.72 -27.83 -3.57
C LYS A 99 2.09 -27.12 -3.45
N GLY A 100 2.39 -26.59 -2.26
CA GLY A 100 3.61 -25.81 -2.01
C GLY A 100 3.64 -24.44 -2.70
N SER A 101 2.51 -23.96 -3.25
CA SER A 101 2.46 -22.62 -3.84
C SER A 101 2.79 -21.56 -2.77
N PRO A 102 3.75 -20.65 -3.04
CA PRO A 102 3.94 -19.49 -2.20
C PRO A 102 2.74 -18.54 -2.31
N TRP A 103 2.58 -17.68 -1.31
CA TRP A 103 1.51 -16.69 -1.24
C TRP A 103 2.02 -15.34 -0.75
N THR A 104 1.24 -14.30 -1.01
CA THR A 104 1.53 -12.91 -0.62
C THR A 104 0.54 -12.42 0.44
N ALA A 105 0.98 -11.45 1.24
CA ALA A 105 0.11 -10.73 2.16
C ALA A 105 0.44 -9.23 2.15
N MET A 106 -0.50 -8.45 2.65
CA MET A 106 -0.39 -7.01 2.80
C MET A 106 -0.77 -6.59 4.22
N GLY A 107 0.03 -5.70 4.80
CA GLY A 107 -0.24 -5.08 6.09
C GLY A 107 -0.60 -3.61 5.95
N PHE A 108 -1.06 -2.99 7.04
CA PHE A 108 -1.47 -1.60 7.03
C PHE A 108 -0.48 -0.72 7.82
N PRO A 109 0.02 0.39 7.25
CA PRO A 109 0.94 1.28 7.95
C PRO A 109 0.37 1.77 9.29
N CYS A 110 1.24 1.93 10.29
CA CYS A 110 0.91 2.41 11.64
C CYS A 110 -0.06 1.51 12.44
N SER A 111 -0.21 0.24 12.04
CA SER A 111 -1.03 -0.74 12.78
C SER A 111 -0.27 -1.50 13.86
N GLY A 112 1.06 -1.52 13.81
CA GLY A 112 1.93 -2.17 14.82
C GLY A 112 2.86 -1.25 15.56
N GLY A 113 2.81 0.05 15.24
CA GLY A 113 3.63 1.06 15.88
C GLY A 113 3.07 2.44 15.64
N ARG A 114 3.74 3.42 16.26
CA ARG A 114 3.28 4.80 16.30
C ARG A 114 3.58 5.52 15.00
N GLY A 115 2.53 6.09 14.41
CA GLY A 115 2.66 7.18 13.45
C GLY A 115 2.84 8.52 14.17
N VAL A 116 3.37 9.51 13.45
CA VAL A 116 3.66 10.84 14.00
C VAL A 116 2.59 11.85 13.59
N VAL A 117 2.17 12.66 14.55
CA VAL A 117 1.25 13.79 14.39
C VAL A 117 2.03 15.10 14.42
N ASP A 118 2.05 15.82 13.30
CA ASP A 118 2.55 17.19 13.27
C ASP A 118 1.38 18.17 13.39
N TRP A 119 1.56 19.32 14.05
CA TRP A 119 0.59 20.41 13.97
C TRP A 119 1.25 21.78 13.86
N LYS A 120 0.51 22.74 13.31
CA LYS A 120 0.89 24.15 13.24
C LYS A 120 -0.16 25.01 13.95
N GLY A 121 0.29 26.05 14.66
CA GLY A 121 -0.57 26.93 15.46
C GLY A 121 -0.36 26.68 16.95
N SER A 122 -1.42 26.83 17.76
CA SER A 122 -1.39 26.45 19.17
C SER A 122 -2.09 25.11 19.38
N ALA A 123 -1.73 24.38 20.45
CA ALA A 123 -2.35 23.08 20.76
C ALA A 123 -3.89 23.17 20.93
N TYR A 124 -4.39 24.31 21.44
CA TYR A 124 -5.82 24.54 21.66
C TYR A 124 -6.55 25.10 20.42
N MET A 125 -5.81 25.71 19.50
CA MET A 125 -6.34 26.26 18.24
C MET A 125 -5.37 25.96 17.10
N PRO A 126 -5.26 24.68 16.70
CA PRO A 126 -4.39 24.32 15.60
C PRO A 126 -4.94 24.92 14.30
N LYS A 127 -4.03 25.35 13.44
CA LYS A 127 -4.32 25.78 12.06
C LYS A 127 -4.19 24.61 11.08
N LEU A 128 -3.39 23.61 11.41
CA LEU A 128 -3.20 22.42 10.61
C LEU A 128 -2.78 21.28 11.52
N ILE A 129 -3.32 20.10 11.31
CA ILE A 129 -2.91 18.85 11.96
C ILE A 129 -2.63 17.85 10.86
N ILE A 130 -1.55 17.10 10.97
CA ILE A 130 -1.07 16.17 9.95
C ILE A 130 -0.78 14.84 10.63
N PHE A 131 -1.46 13.79 10.22
CA PHE A 131 -1.15 12.41 10.60
C PHE A 131 -0.30 11.78 9.49
N ASN A 132 0.93 11.38 9.82
CA ASN A 132 1.87 10.82 8.86
C ASN A 132 1.72 9.31 8.73
N PHE A 133 0.98 8.85 7.71
CA PHE A 133 0.80 7.44 7.32
C PHE A 133 1.88 6.94 6.36
N LYS A 134 3.15 7.30 6.59
CA LYS A 134 4.24 6.89 5.68
C LYS A 134 4.26 5.36 5.55
N ASN A 135 4.60 4.85 4.36
CA ASN A 135 4.76 3.39 4.15
C ASN A 135 5.85 2.77 5.05
N SER A 136 6.74 3.60 5.62
CA SER A 136 7.73 3.18 6.61
C SER A 136 7.19 3.04 8.04
N CYS A 137 5.92 3.38 8.26
CA CYS A 137 5.31 3.28 9.57
C CYS A 137 5.13 1.80 9.94
N PRO A 138 5.52 1.37 11.16
CA PRO A 138 5.48 -0.04 11.52
C PRO A 138 4.08 -0.64 11.33
N MET A 139 4.01 -1.69 10.53
CA MET A 139 2.84 -2.55 10.44
C MET A 139 2.78 -3.47 11.67
N ARG A 140 1.64 -4.10 11.90
CA ARG A 140 1.44 -5.02 13.03
C ARG A 140 2.55 -6.05 13.18
N TYR A 141 3.01 -6.59 12.05
CA TYR A 141 4.13 -7.50 11.98
C TYR A 141 5.32 -6.80 11.35
N THR A 142 6.48 -6.89 11.98
CA THR A 142 7.76 -6.46 11.40
C THR A 142 8.57 -7.64 10.89
N ASP A 143 8.34 -8.84 11.44
CA ASP A 143 8.92 -10.11 10.99
C ASP A 143 7.90 -10.93 10.19
N GLN A 144 8.24 -11.22 8.94
CA GLN A 144 7.44 -12.03 8.03
C GLN A 144 7.26 -13.46 8.54
N ARG A 145 8.25 -14.02 9.23
CA ARG A 145 8.18 -15.39 9.78
C ARG A 145 7.15 -15.47 10.89
N GLN A 146 7.14 -14.49 11.78
CA GLN A 146 6.16 -14.42 12.86
C GLN A 146 4.73 -14.29 12.29
N LEU A 147 4.55 -13.47 11.26
CA LEU A 147 3.27 -13.36 10.57
C LEU A 147 2.81 -14.70 9.98
N GLU A 148 3.71 -15.40 9.29
CA GLU A 148 3.42 -16.70 8.69
C GLU A 148 3.04 -17.75 9.75
N GLU A 149 3.79 -17.84 10.85
CA GLU A 149 3.50 -18.74 11.97
C GLU A 149 2.13 -18.45 12.58
N ASP A 150 1.83 -17.18 12.87
CA ASP A 150 0.54 -16.75 13.44
C ASP A 150 -0.64 -17.03 12.51
N LEU A 151 -0.48 -16.80 11.21
CA LEU A 151 -1.53 -17.05 10.23
C LEU A 151 -1.79 -18.54 10.02
N LYS A 152 -0.75 -19.37 10.00
CA LYS A 152 -0.87 -20.84 9.90
C LYS A 152 -1.53 -21.47 11.13
N GLN A 153 -1.45 -20.83 12.30
CA GLN A 153 -2.16 -21.28 13.49
C GLN A 153 -3.66 -20.92 13.47
N LEU A 154 -4.01 -19.81 12.81
CA LEU A 154 -5.37 -19.29 12.77
C LEU A 154 -6.17 -19.83 11.58
N ILE A 155 -5.51 -20.07 10.46
CA ILE A 155 -6.10 -20.44 9.18
C ILE A 155 -5.37 -21.68 8.67
N GLU A 156 -6.14 -22.63 8.14
CA GLU A 156 -5.59 -23.82 7.51
C GLU A 156 -4.96 -23.46 6.16
N PHE A 157 -3.68 -23.11 6.19
CA PHE A 157 -2.89 -22.92 4.99
C PHE A 157 -2.47 -24.26 4.40
N PRO A 158 -2.30 -24.34 3.07
CA PRO A 158 -1.81 -25.53 2.43
C PRO A 158 -0.45 -26.00 2.96
N GLU A 159 -0.27 -27.32 3.03
CA GLU A 159 1.02 -27.92 3.35
C GLU A 159 2.12 -27.35 2.44
N GLU A 160 3.29 -27.08 3.05
CA GLU A 160 4.49 -26.56 2.37
C GLU A 160 4.34 -25.17 1.72
N SER A 161 3.16 -24.56 1.76
CA SER A 161 3.00 -23.17 1.32
C SER A 161 3.80 -22.24 2.24
N ARG A 162 4.34 -21.17 1.66
CA ARG A 162 5.15 -20.18 2.39
C ARG A 162 4.79 -18.76 2.00
N LEU A 163 4.85 -17.87 2.98
CA LEU A 163 4.72 -16.44 2.73
C LEU A 163 5.98 -15.98 2.00
N ILE A 164 5.85 -15.54 0.76
CA ILE A 164 7.01 -15.07 -0.01
C ILE A 164 7.22 -13.56 0.13
N ALA A 165 6.14 -12.82 0.40
CA ALA A 165 6.24 -11.40 0.60
C ALA A 165 5.10 -10.81 1.43
N TYR A 166 5.46 -9.86 2.29
CA TYR A 166 4.55 -9.06 3.09
C TYR A 166 4.76 -7.56 2.80
N TYR A 167 3.83 -6.94 2.08
CA TYR A 167 3.97 -5.57 1.60
C TYR A 167 3.08 -4.58 2.38
N PRO A 168 3.47 -3.30 2.47
CA PRO A 168 2.59 -2.29 3.03
C PRO A 168 1.48 -1.89 2.06
N PHE A 169 0.27 -1.65 2.59
CA PHE A 169 -0.80 -0.97 1.89
C PHE A 169 -0.39 0.44 1.51
N SER A 170 -0.47 0.77 0.22
CA SER A 170 -0.14 2.08 -0.29
C SER A 170 -1.38 2.97 -0.32
N VAL A 171 -1.46 3.90 0.63
CA VAL A 171 -2.56 4.89 0.69
C VAL A 171 -2.46 5.86 -0.49
N VAL A 172 -3.50 5.88 -1.32
CA VAL A 172 -3.62 6.75 -2.49
C VAL A 172 -4.55 7.94 -2.20
N TYR A 173 -5.65 7.69 -1.52
CA TYR A 173 -6.68 8.68 -1.18
C TYR A 173 -7.23 8.37 0.21
N TRP A 174 -7.66 9.40 0.95
CA TRP A 174 -8.23 9.23 2.28
C TRP A 174 -9.36 10.22 2.55
N GLU A 175 -10.23 9.86 3.48
CA GLU A 175 -11.36 10.66 3.95
C GLU A 175 -11.48 10.59 5.48
N VAL A 176 -11.81 11.71 6.12
CA VAL A 176 -12.21 11.74 7.54
C VAL A 176 -13.73 11.61 7.61
N VAL A 177 -14.22 10.54 8.23
CA VAL A 177 -15.65 10.20 8.20
C VAL A 177 -16.48 11.29 8.90
N GLY A 178 -17.49 11.80 8.19
CA GLY A 178 -18.38 12.87 8.67
C GLY A 178 -17.86 14.28 8.41
N PHE A 179 -16.67 14.43 7.81
CA PHE A 179 -16.06 15.72 7.48
C PHE A 179 -15.75 15.84 5.99
N ARG A 180 -15.48 17.06 5.54
CA ARG A 180 -15.05 17.32 4.14
C ARG A 180 -13.54 17.19 3.96
N ASP A 181 -12.82 16.87 5.02
CA ASP A 181 -11.38 16.67 4.99
C ASP A 181 -11.11 15.34 4.29
N ALA A 182 -10.63 15.46 3.06
CA ALA A 182 -10.17 14.38 2.22
C ALA A 182 -8.99 14.88 1.39
N ASP A 183 -8.03 14.01 1.11
CA ASP A 183 -6.88 14.34 0.27
C ASP A 183 -6.21 13.06 -0.26
N VAL A 184 -5.13 13.25 -1.02
CA VAL A 184 -4.34 12.19 -1.64
C VAL A 184 -3.01 11.96 -0.90
N GLY A 185 -2.49 10.76 -1.05
CA GLY A 185 -1.20 10.34 -0.49
C GLY A 185 -1.25 9.94 0.98
N PHE A 186 -0.08 9.86 1.59
CA PHE A 186 0.13 9.27 2.92
C PHE A 186 0.11 10.29 4.08
N ARG A 187 -0.33 11.52 3.84
CA ARG A 187 -0.39 12.58 4.86
C ARG A 187 -1.82 13.02 5.03
N MET A 188 -2.42 12.63 6.15
CA MET A 188 -3.79 12.99 6.45
C MET A 188 -3.84 14.34 7.14
N GLU A 189 -4.45 15.34 6.50
CA GLU A 189 -4.46 16.72 6.96
C GLU A 189 -5.85 17.16 7.44
N LEU A 190 -5.96 17.63 8.68
CA LEU A 190 -7.16 18.33 9.15
C LEU A 190 -6.97 19.82 8.94
N PHE A 191 -7.63 20.36 7.91
CA PHE A 191 -7.52 21.76 7.52
C PHE A 191 -8.87 22.49 7.57
N SER A 192 -10.01 21.77 7.61
CA SER A 192 -11.31 22.42 7.72
C SER A 192 -11.57 22.96 9.13
N GLY A 193 -12.30 24.07 9.22
CA GLY A 193 -12.71 24.64 10.51
C GLY A 193 -13.47 23.64 11.39
N PRO A 194 -14.51 22.95 10.87
CA PRO A 194 -15.26 21.94 11.63
C PRO A 194 -14.38 20.78 12.12
N ALA A 195 -13.55 20.19 11.24
CA ALA A 195 -12.69 19.07 11.65
C ALA A 195 -11.70 19.50 12.74
N ARG A 196 -11.07 20.68 12.64
CA ARG A 196 -10.17 21.16 13.70
C ARG A 196 -10.88 21.45 15.03
N LYS A 197 -12.17 21.77 15.02
CA LYS A 197 -12.96 22.03 16.24
C LYS A 197 -13.53 20.76 16.87
N GLU A 198 -13.74 19.70 16.10
CA GLU A 198 -14.41 18.49 16.57
C GLU A 198 -13.46 17.28 16.64
N VAL A 199 -12.70 17.05 15.57
CA VAL A 199 -11.80 15.88 15.45
C VAL A 199 -10.58 16.05 16.35
N TRP A 200 -10.00 17.24 16.42
CA TRP A 200 -8.80 17.47 17.24
C TRP A 200 -9.03 17.33 18.74
N PRO A 201 -10.06 17.96 19.35
CA PRO A 201 -10.34 17.72 20.77
C PRO A 201 -10.69 16.26 21.06
N ARG A 202 -11.37 15.57 20.14
CA ARG A 202 -11.61 14.12 20.25
C ARG A 202 -10.31 13.34 20.30
N PHE A 203 -9.39 13.58 19.36
CA PHE A 203 -8.07 12.95 19.34
C PHE A 203 -7.28 13.22 20.61
N GLN A 204 -7.24 14.47 21.06
CA GLN A 204 -6.57 14.86 22.31
C GLN A 204 -7.17 14.16 23.54
N ALA A 205 -8.48 13.87 23.51
CA ALA A 205 -9.19 13.10 24.53
C ALA A 205 -9.13 11.58 24.31
N TYR A 206 -8.16 11.08 23.53
CA TYR A 206 -7.98 9.65 23.23
C TYR A 206 -9.21 8.97 22.60
N LYS A 207 -10.09 9.75 21.97
CA LYS A 207 -11.25 9.21 21.25
C LYS A 207 -10.86 8.86 19.81
N PRO A 208 -11.25 7.68 19.31
CA PRO A 208 -10.96 7.30 17.94
C PRO A 208 -11.54 8.29 16.92
N ILE A 209 -10.75 8.59 15.89
CA ILE A 209 -11.17 9.31 14.70
C ILE A 209 -11.43 8.29 13.60
N PRO A 210 -12.69 8.10 13.16
CA PRO A 210 -12.99 7.22 12.03
C PRO A 210 -12.47 7.82 10.72
N VAL A 211 -11.77 7.00 9.94
CA VAL A 211 -11.17 7.39 8.66
C VAL A 211 -11.40 6.28 7.63
N LYS A 212 -11.43 6.68 6.36
CA LYS A 212 -11.38 5.75 5.23
C LYS A 212 -10.09 5.97 4.48
N LEU A 213 -9.36 4.88 4.22
CA LEU A 213 -8.18 4.90 3.37
C LEU A 213 -8.49 4.11 2.10
N PHE A 214 -8.03 4.61 0.96
CA PHE A 214 -8.21 4.01 -0.35
C PHE A 214 -6.86 3.84 -1.01
N GLY A 215 -6.61 2.69 -1.62
CA GLY A 215 -5.28 2.38 -2.09
C GLY A 215 -5.12 1.01 -2.70
N ARG A 216 -3.85 0.60 -2.86
CA ARG A 216 -3.44 -0.62 -3.55
C ARG A 216 -2.33 -1.32 -2.78
N GLU A 217 -2.02 -2.53 -3.19
CA GLU A 217 -0.80 -3.23 -2.79
C GLU A 217 0.44 -2.52 -3.34
N ASN A 218 1.50 -2.43 -2.54
CA ASN A 218 2.77 -1.85 -2.96
C ASN A 218 3.65 -2.93 -3.64
N ALA A 219 3.39 -3.17 -4.93
CA ALA A 219 4.17 -3.97 -5.89
C ALA A 219 4.06 -5.51 -5.89
N LEU A 220 4.33 -6.08 -7.07
CA LEU A 220 4.47 -7.49 -7.48
C LEU A 220 3.23 -8.38 -7.57
N VAL A 221 2.05 -7.92 -7.15
CA VAL A 221 0.81 -8.67 -7.38
C VAL A 221 0.29 -8.35 -8.78
N LYS A 222 -0.07 -9.38 -9.56
CA LYS A 222 -0.64 -9.17 -10.91
C LYS A 222 -1.99 -8.49 -10.86
N THR A 223 -2.68 -8.62 -9.73
CA THR A 223 -4.01 -8.10 -9.53
C THR A 223 -3.97 -6.61 -9.23
N GLU A 224 -4.64 -5.81 -10.06
CA GLU A 224 -4.80 -4.37 -9.86
C GLU A 224 -5.92 -4.04 -8.86
N HIS A 225 -5.99 -4.79 -7.76
CA HIS A 225 -7.03 -4.58 -6.77
C HIS A 225 -6.91 -3.20 -6.12
N PHE A 226 -8.05 -2.54 -5.99
CA PHE A 226 -8.19 -1.29 -5.26
C PHE A 226 -9.02 -1.56 -4.01
N TYR A 227 -8.53 -1.08 -2.86
CA TYR A 227 -9.13 -1.39 -1.58
C TYR A 227 -9.73 -0.14 -0.91
N GLU A 228 -10.85 -0.31 -0.23
CA GLU A 228 -11.34 0.58 0.83
C GLU A 228 -10.98 -0.04 2.18
N VAL A 229 -10.35 0.75 3.04
CA VAL A 229 -9.97 0.38 4.40
C VAL A 229 -10.69 1.31 5.36
N ASP A 230 -11.65 0.79 6.11
CA ASP A 230 -12.21 1.50 7.24
C ASP A 230 -11.33 1.25 8.45
N GLY A 231 -11.03 2.32 9.17
CA GLY A 231 -10.31 2.21 10.41
C GLY A 231 -10.44 3.44 11.27
N SER A 232 -9.69 3.45 12.35
CA SER A 232 -9.69 4.55 13.28
C SER A 232 -8.30 4.92 13.77
N ILE A 233 -8.09 6.23 13.90
CA ILE A 233 -6.86 6.80 14.46
C ILE A 233 -7.09 7.09 15.93
N THR A 234 -6.21 6.57 16.78
CA THR A 234 -6.25 6.83 18.22
C THR A 234 -4.91 7.37 18.68
N LYS A 235 -4.93 8.30 19.63
CA LYS A 235 -3.73 8.88 20.24
C LYS A 235 -2.97 7.82 21.04
N ASP A 236 -1.65 7.72 20.84
CA ASP A 236 -0.75 6.78 21.55
C ASP A 236 0.49 7.49 22.12
N GLY A 237 0.34 8.79 22.42
CA GLY A 237 1.41 9.67 22.90
C GLY A 237 1.03 11.11 22.62
N GLU A 238 1.86 12.07 23.02
CA GLU A 238 1.55 13.50 22.80
C GLU A 238 1.47 13.84 21.31
N GLU A 239 2.43 13.34 20.54
CA GLU A 239 2.58 13.55 19.10
C GLU A 239 2.46 12.24 18.31
N ASP A 240 1.91 11.20 18.92
CA ASP A 240 1.86 9.86 18.36
C ASP A 240 0.42 9.38 18.16
N PHE A 241 0.22 8.55 17.14
CA PHE A 241 -1.03 7.86 16.90
C PHE A 241 -0.83 6.41 16.51
N ILE A 242 -1.85 5.59 16.73
CA ILE A 242 -1.96 4.24 16.17
C ILE A 242 -3.17 4.17 15.24
N PHE A 243 -3.04 3.42 14.16
CA PHE A 243 -4.13 3.14 13.23
C PHE A 243 -4.68 1.75 13.46
N LYS A 244 -5.96 1.66 13.78
CA LYS A 244 -6.67 0.38 13.92
C LYS A 244 -7.49 0.13 12.66
N VAL A 245 -7.22 -0.99 12.00
CA VAL A 245 -8.00 -1.45 10.86
C VAL A 245 -9.26 -2.15 11.38
N GLU A 246 -10.42 -1.76 10.87
CA GLU A 246 -11.71 -2.31 11.27
C GLU A 246 -12.30 -3.18 10.17
N ARG A 247 -12.20 -2.74 8.91
CA ARG A 247 -12.70 -3.48 7.74
C ARG A 247 -11.82 -3.17 6.52
N VAL A 248 -11.68 -4.16 5.66
CA VAL A 248 -11.05 -4.01 4.35
C VAL A 248 -11.99 -4.59 3.30
N LYS A 249 -12.15 -3.88 2.19
CA LYS A 249 -13.00 -4.28 1.08
C LYS A 249 -12.25 -4.09 -0.24
N VAL A 250 -12.24 -5.12 -1.09
CA VAL A 250 -11.89 -4.99 -2.50
C VAL A 250 -13.03 -4.26 -3.21
N LEU A 251 -12.70 -3.16 -3.89
CA LEU A 251 -13.67 -2.33 -4.59
C LEU A 251 -13.92 -2.84 -6.01
N SER A 252 -15.18 -2.82 -6.42
CA SER A 252 -15.55 -3.04 -7.82
C SER A 252 -15.14 -1.83 -8.69
N GLU A 253 -15.14 -2.00 -10.02
CA GLU A 253 -14.83 -0.91 -10.96
C GLU A 253 -15.75 0.31 -10.75
N GLU A 254 -17.05 0.09 -10.52
CA GLU A 254 -18.01 1.16 -10.23
C GLU A 254 -17.66 1.90 -8.93
N GLU A 255 -17.26 1.16 -7.90
CA GLU A 255 -16.85 1.75 -6.63
C GLU A 255 -15.53 2.53 -6.76
N VAL A 256 -14.57 2.03 -7.54
CA VAL A 256 -13.34 2.74 -7.86
C VAL A 256 -13.63 4.05 -8.58
N GLU A 257 -14.54 4.04 -9.58
CA GLU A 257 -14.94 5.26 -10.28
C GLU A 257 -15.66 6.24 -9.34
N ASN A 258 -16.44 5.75 -8.38
CA ASN A 258 -17.06 6.59 -7.35
C ASN A 258 -16.02 7.24 -6.43
N VAL A 259 -14.98 6.52 -6.02
CA VAL A 259 -13.86 7.08 -5.23
C VAL A 259 -13.11 8.12 -6.06
N LYS A 260 -12.81 7.81 -7.32
CA LYS A 260 -12.15 8.73 -8.25
C LYS A 260 -12.95 10.02 -8.41
N ARG A 261 -14.27 9.96 -8.60
CA ARG A 261 -15.13 11.15 -8.69
C ARG A 261 -15.04 12.03 -7.44
N ARG A 262 -15.03 11.43 -6.25
CA ARG A 262 -14.85 12.18 -4.98
C ARG A 262 -13.47 12.84 -4.91
N CYS A 263 -12.42 12.13 -5.31
CA CYS A 263 -11.06 12.67 -5.39
C CYS A 263 -10.98 13.83 -6.40
N GLU A 264 -11.59 13.71 -7.58
CA GLU A 264 -11.60 14.77 -8.59
C GLU A 264 -12.35 16.02 -8.12
N GLY A 265 -13.30 15.87 -7.20
CA GLY A 265 -13.93 16.98 -6.48
C GLY A 265 -12.97 17.85 -5.65
N LEU A 266 -11.73 17.40 -5.43
CA LEU A 266 -10.68 18.18 -4.76
C LEU A 266 -9.99 19.20 -5.67
N LYS A 267 -10.32 19.26 -6.96
CA LYS A 267 -9.77 20.28 -7.88
C LYS A 267 -10.17 21.70 -7.42
N PRO A 268 -9.29 22.71 -7.61
CA PRO A 268 -7.98 22.63 -8.26
C PRO A 268 -6.84 22.20 -7.32
N ARG A 269 -7.11 21.96 -6.04
CA ARG A 269 -6.07 21.69 -5.02
C ARG A 269 -5.26 20.43 -5.34
N ARG A 270 -5.89 19.42 -5.94
CA ARG A 270 -5.27 18.15 -6.33
C ARG A 270 -5.69 17.72 -7.73
N ASN A 271 -4.78 17.01 -8.41
CA ASN A 271 -5.08 16.29 -9.65
C ASN A 271 -5.03 14.78 -9.40
N CYS A 272 -6.19 14.13 -9.37
CA CYS A 272 -6.31 12.70 -9.09
C CYS A 272 -6.21 11.80 -10.32
N GLN A 273 -6.09 12.36 -11.54
CA GLN A 273 -6.16 11.55 -12.77
C GLN A 273 -5.08 10.47 -12.86
N GLN A 274 -3.90 10.71 -12.28
CA GLN A 274 -2.79 9.76 -12.31
C GLN A 274 -2.89 8.68 -11.23
N LEU A 275 -3.74 8.86 -10.22
CA LEU A 275 -3.82 7.99 -9.04
C LEU A 275 -4.69 6.75 -9.26
N PHE A 276 -5.61 6.82 -10.21
CA PHE A 276 -6.58 5.76 -10.52
C PHE A 276 -6.32 5.11 -11.87
N ARG A 277 -5.10 5.19 -12.40
CA ARG A 277 -4.74 4.47 -13.62
C ARG A 277 -4.78 2.96 -13.33
N THR A 278 -5.77 2.29 -13.90
CA THR A 278 -5.68 0.87 -14.29
C THR A 278 -4.75 0.79 -15.47
#